data_AF-A0A1J8PVT0-F1
#
_entry.id   AF-A0A1J8PVT0-F1
#
_cell.length_a   1.000
_cell.length_b   1.000
_cell.length_c   1.000
_cell.angle_alpha   90.00
_cell.angle_beta   90.00
_cell.angle_gamma   90.00
#
_symmetry.space_group_name_H-M   'P 1'
#
loop_
_entity.id
_entity.type
_entity.pdbx_description
1 polymer ?
#
loop_
_entity_poly.entity_id
_entity_poly.type
_entity_poly.pdbx_seq_one_letter_code
_entity_poly.pdbx_strand_id
1 'polypeptide(L)'
;MNSQRGFSLIEALIALVILSIGLIGVAAMQLKALQSANAGYQRSVASVAAVDAQERLWARLAKLDPGETCEDIDSSAVEDVWKDDWFKDNDQNPLRNVKDGESSIGRDNGEHKCRFNVVLVLGDDENDRFDYTFRLPRLEVQ
;
A
#
# COMPACT_ATOMS: atom_id res chain seq x y z
N MET A 1 -62.91 21.57 -20.90
CA MET A 1 -62.66 21.39 -19.46
C MET A 1 -61.72 20.21 -19.30
N ASN A 2 -60.48 20.42 -18.86
CA ASN A 2 -59.52 19.33 -18.66
C ASN A 2 -59.79 18.64 -17.32
N SER A 3 -60.09 17.34 -17.35
CA SER A 3 -60.14 16.50 -16.14
C SER A 3 -58.73 16.27 -15.62
N GLN A 4 -58.40 16.85 -14.46
CA GLN A 4 -57.22 16.44 -13.71
C GLN A 4 -57.43 15.02 -13.18
N ARG A 5 -56.63 14.07 -13.69
CA ARG A 5 -56.55 12.71 -13.15
C ARG A 5 -55.65 12.77 -11.91
N GLY A 6 -56.23 12.54 -10.73
CA GLY A 6 -55.46 12.44 -9.49
C GLY A 6 -54.57 11.20 -9.47
N PHE A 7 -53.46 11.27 -8.75
CA PHE A 7 -52.55 10.14 -8.51
C PHE A 7 -53.27 9.02 -7.75
N SER A 8 -53.07 7.77 -8.17
CA SER A 8 -53.57 6.61 -7.44
C SER A 8 -52.62 6.24 -6.28
N LEU A 9 -53.15 5.74 -5.17
CA LEU A 9 -52.32 5.29 -4.02
C LEU A 9 -51.33 4.19 -4.43
N ILE A 10 -51.70 3.35 -5.40
CA ILE A 10 -50.81 2.32 -5.95
C ILE A 10 -49.63 2.91 -6.73
N GLU A 11 -49.82 4.06 -7.37
CA GLU A 11 -48.80 4.75 -8.15
C GLU A 11 -47.72 5.32 -7.21
N ALA A 12 -48.13 5.91 -6.09
CA ALA A 12 -47.21 6.37 -5.05
C ALA A 12 -46.42 5.21 -4.42
N LEU A 13 -47.06 4.06 -4.17
CA LEU A 13 -46.39 2.87 -3.64
C LEU A 13 -45.37 2.29 -4.62
N ILE A 14 -45.72 2.21 -5.91
CA ILE A 14 -44.79 1.76 -6.96
C ILE A 14 -43.60 2.73 -7.06
N ALA A 15 -43.84 4.04 -7.03
CA ALA A 15 -42.78 5.04 -7.06
C ALA A 15 -41.82 4.90 -5.85
N LEU A 16 -42.36 4.66 -4.66
CA LEU A 16 -41.56 4.46 -3.44
C LEU A 16 -40.70 3.18 -3.53
N VAL A 17 -41.23 2.10 -4.11
CA VAL A 17 -40.47 0.86 -4.35
C VAL A 17 -39.35 1.07 -5.36
N ILE A 18 -39.61 1.75 -6.48
CA ILE A 18 -38.58 2.05 -7.47
C ILE A 18 -37.48 2.92 -6.86
N LEU A 19 -37.87 3.94 -6.09
CA LEU A 19 -36.93 4.84 -5.41
C LEU A 19 -36.08 4.10 -4.38
N SER A 20 -36.66 3.23 -3.56
CA SER A 20 -35.91 2.48 -2.55
C SER A 20 -34.87 1.56 -3.18
N ILE A 21 -35.21 0.86 -4.26
CA ILE A 21 -34.26 0.04 -5.03
C ILE A 21 -33.14 0.92 -5.61
N GLY A 22 -33.49 2.09 -6.15
CA GLY A 22 -32.51 3.05 -6.67
C GLY A 22 -31.50 3.52 -5.61
N LEU A 23 -31.98 3.84 -4.40
CA LEU A 23 -31.12 4.28 -3.29
C LEU A 23 -30.19 3.17 -2.80
N ILE A 24 -30.65 1.92 -2.74
CA ILE A 24 -29.80 0.76 -2.40
C ILE A 24 -28.70 0.59 -3.45
N GLY A 25 -29.01 0.78 -4.74
CA GLY A 25 -28.02 0.77 -5.81
C GLY A 25 -26.92 1.82 -5.63
N VAL A 26 -27.31 3.05 -5.26
CA VAL A 26 -26.35 4.14 -4.97
C VAL A 26 -25.50 3.83 -3.74
N ALA A 27 -26.09 3.33 -2.66
CA ALA A 27 -25.36 2.94 -1.46
C ALA A 27 -24.32 1.85 -1.76
N ALA A 28 -24.67 0.84 -2.55
CA ALA A 28 -23.74 -0.21 -2.97
C ALA A 28 -22.57 0.35 -3.80
N MET A 29 -22.83 1.32 -4.69
CA MET A 29 -21.76 2.00 -5.44
C MET A 29 -20.85 2.83 -4.52
N GLN A 30 -21.42 3.53 -3.52
CA GLN A 30 -20.63 4.29 -2.54
C GLN A 30 -19.72 3.38 -1.72
N LEU A 31 -20.20 2.22 -1.27
CA LEU A 31 -19.37 1.24 -0.55
C LEU A 31 -18.20 0.74 -1.41
N LYS A 32 -18.44 0.44 -2.70
CA LYS A 32 -17.37 0.05 -3.63
C LYS A 32 -16.36 1.17 -3.84
N ALA A 33 -16.81 2.41 -3.96
CA ALA A 33 -15.93 3.57 -4.08
C ALA A 33 -15.04 3.74 -2.84
N LEU A 34 -15.61 3.58 -1.64
CA LEU A 34 -14.84 3.62 -0.38
C LEU A 34 -13.81 2.48 -0.29
N GLN A 35 -14.17 1.26 -0.68
CA GLN A 35 -13.24 0.13 -0.72
C GLN A 35 -12.06 0.41 -1.67
N SER A 36 -12.35 0.91 -2.88
CA SER A 36 -11.33 1.27 -3.86
C SER A 36 -10.42 2.40 -3.36
N ALA A 37 -10.99 3.44 -2.76
CA ALA A 37 -10.23 4.54 -2.17
C ALA A 37 -9.31 4.06 -1.03
N ASN A 38 -9.80 3.15 -0.18
CA ASN A 38 -9.02 2.56 0.90
C ASN A 38 -7.86 1.71 0.36
N ALA A 39 -8.09 0.90 -0.68
CA ALA A 39 -7.02 0.12 -1.33
C ALA A 39 -5.94 1.03 -1.96
N GLY A 40 -6.35 2.13 -2.61
CA GLY A 40 -5.42 3.14 -3.14
C GLY A 40 -4.63 3.85 -2.03
N TYR A 41 -5.26 4.14 -0.90
CA TYR A 41 -4.61 4.70 0.28
C TYR A 41 -3.54 3.75 0.83
N GLN A 42 -3.87 2.46 1.03
CA GLN A 42 -2.91 1.47 1.53
C GLN A 42 -1.69 1.31 0.60
N ARG A 43 -1.89 1.27 -0.72
CA ARG A 43 -0.76 1.26 -1.68
C ARG A 43 0.08 2.54 -1.61
N SER A 44 -0.54 3.69 -1.38
CA SER A 44 0.20 4.96 -1.23
C SER A 44 1.07 4.95 0.02
N VAL A 45 0.54 4.46 1.15
CA VAL A 45 1.31 4.30 2.39
C VAL A 45 2.45 3.29 2.21
N ALA A 46 2.18 2.14 1.58
CA ALA A 46 3.22 1.15 1.28
C ALA A 46 4.35 1.72 0.41
N SER A 47 4.02 2.58 -0.56
CA SER A 47 5.03 3.29 -1.35
C SER A 47 5.90 4.20 -0.47
N VAL A 48 5.32 4.90 0.51
CA VAL A 48 6.09 5.73 1.44
C VAL A 48 7.00 4.87 2.31
N ALA A 49 6.49 3.75 2.83
CA ALA A 49 7.28 2.80 3.62
C ALA A 49 8.47 2.23 2.83
N ALA A 50 8.26 1.91 1.55
CA ALA A 50 9.31 1.40 0.68
C ALA A 50 10.37 2.45 0.33
N VAL A 51 9.97 3.72 0.14
CA VAL A 51 10.90 4.84 -0.07
C VAL A 51 11.69 5.11 1.21
N ASP A 52 11.08 5.05 2.39
CA ASP A 52 11.80 5.16 3.67
C ASP A 52 12.85 4.04 3.84
N ALA A 53 12.52 2.79 3.49
CA ALA A 53 13.48 1.70 3.44
C ALA A 53 14.65 1.99 2.49
N GLN A 54 14.37 2.55 1.30
CA GLN A 54 15.40 2.99 0.38
C GLN A 54 16.30 4.07 0.98
N GLU A 55 15.72 5.10 1.60
CA GLU A 55 16.47 6.20 2.22
C GLU A 55 17.37 5.70 3.35
N ARG A 56 16.91 4.75 4.15
CA ARG A 56 17.74 4.10 5.18
C ARG A 56 18.92 3.36 4.59
N LEU A 57 18.72 2.63 3.49
CA LEU A 57 19.81 1.95 2.76
C LEU A 57 20.80 2.96 2.15
N TRP A 58 20.34 4.09 1.63
CA TRP A 58 21.20 5.20 1.21
C TRP A 58 21.99 5.81 2.38
N ALA A 59 21.36 5.99 3.54
CA ALA A 59 22.02 6.49 4.73
C ALA A 59 23.10 5.52 5.26
N ARG A 60 22.92 4.20 5.07
CA ARG A 60 23.97 3.21 5.34
C ARG A 60 25.10 3.29 4.33
N LEU A 61 24.80 3.41 3.04
CA LEU A 61 25.80 3.58 1.98
C LEU A 61 26.73 4.76 2.26
N ALA A 62 26.19 5.88 2.74
CA ALA A 62 26.97 7.08 3.07
C ALA A 62 27.87 6.95 4.30
N LYS A 63 27.71 5.90 5.11
CA LYS A 63 28.46 5.64 6.35
C LYS A 63 29.45 4.46 6.22
N LEU A 64 29.56 3.88 5.04
CA LEU A 64 30.47 2.77 4.77
C LEU A 64 31.93 3.21 4.92
N ASP A 65 32.76 2.29 5.39
CA ASP A 65 34.20 2.51 5.51
C ASP A 65 34.87 2.50 4.12
N PRO A 66 36.03 3.15 3.95
CA PRO A 66 36.80 3.07 2.72
C PRO A 66 37.09 1.62 2.31
N GLY A 67 36.66 1.25 1.10
CA GLY A 67 36.82 -0.11 0.56
C GLY A 67 35.56 -0.98 0.70
N GLU A 68 34.58 -0.57 1.49
CA GLU A 68 33.25 -1.16 1.51
C GLU A 68 32.38 -0.59 0.38
N THR A 69 31.42 -1.39 -0.06
CA THR A 69 30.50 -1.07 -1.15
C THR A 69 29.06 -1.30 -0.73
N CYS A 70 28.12 -1.01 -1.62
CA CYS A 70 26.71 -1.36 -1.46
C CYS A 70 26.46 -2.85 -1.10
N GLU A 71 27.43 -3.74 -1.39
CA GLU A 71 27.36 -5.18 -1.13
C GLU A 71 27.70 -5.51 0.34
N ASP A 72 28.23 -4.55 1.07
CA ASP A 72 28.63 -4.72 2.48
C ASP A 72 27.57 -4.13 3.42
N ILE A 73 26.51 -3.52 2.87
CA ILE A 73 25.37 -3.05 3.65
C ILE A 73 24.61 -4.26 4.21
N ASP A 74 24.56 -4.33 5.54
CA ASP A 74 23.69 -5.24 6.27
C ASP A 74 22.21 -4.83 6.10
N SER A 75 21.55 -5.40 5.09
CA SER A 75 20.13 -5.16 4.83
C SER A 75 19.23 -5.70 5.94
N SER A 76 19.67 -6.70 6.69
CA SER A 76 18.89 -7.27 7.79
C SER A 76 18.81 -6.30 8.97
N ALA A 77 19.93 -5.66 9.33
CA ALA A 77 19.93 -4.61 10.35
C ALA A 77 19.09 -3.39 9.94
N VAL A 78 18.98 -3.09 8.64
CA VAL A 78 18.08 -2.04 8.16
C VAL A 78 16.62 -2.48 8.21
N GLU A 79 16.34 -3.74 7.83
CA GLU A 79 15.02 -4.33 7.91
C GLU A 79 14.48 -4.32 9.34
N ASP A 80 15.28 -4.73 10.33
CA ASP A 80 14.85 -4.76 11.73
C ASP A 80 14.40 -3.37 12.22
N VAL A 81 15.19 -2.33 11.95
CA VAL A 81 14.88 -0.96 12.36
C VAL A 81 13.70 -0.41 11.56
N TRP A 82 13.60 -0.73 10.28
CA TRP A 82 12.46 -0.34 9.45
C TRP A 82 11.16 -1.01 9.93
N LYS A 83 11.22 -2.30 10.30
CA LYS A 83 10.09 -3.04 10.88
C LYS A 83 9.67 -2.49 12.23
N ASP A 84 10.63 -2.08 13.06
CA ASP A 84 10.36 -1.43 14.34
C ASP A 84 9.53 -0.13 14.21
N ASP A 85 9.62 0.56 13.06
CA ASP A 85 8.85 1.77 12.79
C ASP A 85 7.52 1.49 12.06
N TRP A 86 7.53 0.57 11.10
CA TRP A 86 6.41 0.36 10.17
C TRP A 86 5.52 -0.84 10.50
N PHE A 87 5.91 -1.72 11.43
CA PHE A 87 5.22 -2.99 11.70
C PHE A 87 4.81 -3.15 13.16
N LYS A 88 5.15 -2.19 14.02
CA LYS A 88 4.62 -2.18 15.40
C LYS A 88 3.10 -2.11 15.38
N ASP A 89 2.49 -2.97 16.18
CA ASP A 89 1.05 -2.97 16.43
C ASP A 89 0.71 -1.81 17.37
N ASN A 90 0.52 -0.63 16.79
CA ASN A 90 0.06 0.56 17.49
C ASN A 90 -0.88 1.39 16.60
N ASP A 91 -1.68 2.25 17.23
CA ASP A 91 -2.68 3.09 16.54
C ASP A 91 -2.07 4.14 15.61
N GLN A 92 -0.74 4.35 15.65
CA GLN A 92 -0.03 5.32 14.82
C GLN A 92 0.50 4.71 13.52
N ASN A 93 0.49 3.39 13.39
CA ASN A 93 0.97 2.71 12.21
C ASN A 93 -0.03 2.87 11.04
N PRO A 94 0.37 3.54 9.95
CA PRO A 94 -0.52 3.75 8.81
C PRO A 94 -0.72 2.49 7.96
N LEU A 95 0.17 1.50 8.06
CA LEU A 95 0.05 0.21 7.36
C LEU A 95 -0.95 -0.68 8.08
N ARG A 96 -2.02 -1.07 7.39
CA ARG A 96 -3.02 -1.99 7.93
C ARG A 96 -2.82 -3.38 7.36
N ASN A 97 -3.05 -4.41 8.18
CA ASN A 97 -2.97 -5.82 7.81
C ASN A 97 -1.60 -6.26 7.26
N VAL A 98 -0.54 -5.52 7.59
CA VAL A 98 0.80 -5.84 7.11
C VAL A 98 1.27 -7.17 7.70
N LYS A 99 1.80 -8.05 6.83
CA LYS A 99 2.34 -9.36 7.20
C LYS A 99 3.84 -9.21 7.40
N ASP A 100 4.26 -9.11 8.65
CA ASP A 100 5.68 -8.98 9.02
C ASP A 100 6.53 -10.12 8.44
N GLY A 101 6.11 -11.38 8.64
CA GLY A 101 6.86 -12.55 8.17
C GLY A 101 6.97 -12.70 6.64
N GLU A 102 6.17 -11.96 5.87
CA GLU A 102 6.17 -12.01 4.40
C GLU A 102 6.71 -10.71 3.78
N SER A 103 6.84 -9.66 4.57
CA SER A 103 7.41 -8.38 4.14
C SER A 103 8.89 -8.32 4.51
N SER A 104 9.72 -7.81 3.61
CA SER A 104 11.17 -7.86 3.77
C SER A 104 11.90 -6.79 2.96
N ILE A 105 13.14 -6.50 3.37
CA ILE A 105 14.11 -5.75 2.58
C ILE A 105 15.16 -6.75 2.11
N GLY A 106 14.99 -7.20 0.88
CA GLY A 106 15.93 -8.10 0.22
C GLY A 106 17.00 -7.37 -0.57
N ARG A 107 18.09 -8.09 -0.82
CA ARG A 107 19.10 -7.73 -1.80
C ARG A 107 19.12 -8.79 -2.90
N ASP A 108 19.16 -8.34 -4.15
CA ASP A 108 19.38 -9.22 -5.30
C ASP A 108 20.84 -9.71 -5.26
N ASN A 109 21.03 -11.01 -5.05
CA ASN A 109 22.34 -11.67 -5.08
C ASN A 109 22.70 -12.19 -6.48
N GLY A 110 21.88 -11.89 -7.50
CA GLY A 110 22.10 -12.27 -8.89
C GLY A 110 23.11 -11.38 -9.61
N GLU A 111 22.99 -11.30 -10.93
CA GLU A 111 23.91 -10.53 -11.78
C GLU A 111 23.91 -9.01 -11.48
N HIS A 112 22.83 -8.51 -10.87
CA HIS A 112 22.65 -7.08 -10.61
C HIS A 112 23.11 -6.68 -9.22
N LYS A 113 24.43 -6.46 -9.07
CA LYS A 113 25.03 -5.88 -7.86
C LYS A 113 24.31 -4.59 -7.42
N CYS A 114 24.30 -4.35 -6.10
CA CYS A 114 23.66 -3.19 -5.46
C CYS A 114 22.15 -3.04 -5.70
N ARG A 115 21.43 -4.07 -6.16
CA ARG A 115 19.98 -4.01 -6.32
C ARG A 115 19.30 -4.51 -5.04
N PHE A 116 18.31 -3.75 -4.58
CA PHE A 116 17.52 -4.05 -3.40
C PHE A 116 16.04 -4.12 -3.78
N ASN A 117 15.30 -4.98 -3.11
CA ASN A 117 13.87 -5.14 -3.27
C ASN A 117 13.20 -5.01 -1.90
N VAL A 118 12.21 -4.13 -1.80
CA VAL A 118 11.34 -4.02 -0.64
C VAL A 118 10.02 -4.67 -1.01
N VAL A 119 9.63 -5.68 -0.25
CA VAL A 119 8.37 -6.41 -0.41
C VAL A 119 7.48 -6.07 0.78
N LEU A 120 6.28 -5.58 0.50
CA LEU A 120 5.24 -5.30 1.49
C LEU A 120 4.02 -6.13 1.16
N VAL A 121 3.59 -6.97 2.09
CA VAL A 121 2.37 -7.79 1.94
C VAL A 121 1.32 -7.26 2.90
N LEU A 122 0.23 -6.71 2.38
CA LEU A 122 -0.81 -5.98 3.12
C LEU A 122 -2.10 -6.79 3.33
N GLY A 123 -2.11 -8.06 2.96
CA GLY A 123 -3.31 -8.90 2.95
C GLY A 123 -3.00 -10.32 2.49
N ASP A 124 -4.05 -11.10 2.26
CA ASP A 124 -3.94 -12.50 1.82
C ASP A 124 -4.12 -12.65 0.30
N ASP A 125 -4.48 -11.58 -0.42
CA ASP A 125 -4.64 -11.56 -1.88
C ASP A 125 -3.32 -11.17 -2.56
N GLU A 126 -3.03 -11.75 -3.73
CA GLU A 126 -1.84 -11.38 -4.52
C GLU A 126 -1.82 -9.89 -4.89
N ASN A 127 -2.98 -9.26 -5.03
CA ASN A 127 -3.11 -7.82 -5.31
C ASN A 127 -2.71 -6.92 -4.13
N ASP A 128 -2.60 -7.50 -2.92
CA ASP A 128 -2.18 -6.80 -1.70
C ASP A 128 -0.65 -6.87 -1.49
N ARG A 129 0.07 -7.45 -2.44
CA ARG A 129 1.53 -7.41 -2.51
C ARG A 129 2.01 -6.15 -3.24
N PHE A 130 2.96 -5.46 -2.63
CA PHE A 130 3.64 -4.30 -3.19
C PHE A 130 5.14 -4.56 -3.25
N ASP A 131 5.67 -4.65 -4.47
CA ASP A 131 7.10 -4.85 -4.73
C ASP A 131 7.74 -3.53 -5.22
N TYR A 132 8.80 -3.11 -4.54
CA TYR A 132 9.56 -1.90 -4.89
C TYR A 132 11.04 -2.24 -5.06
N THR A 133 11.58 -2.06 -6.27
CA THR A 133 12.98 -2.37 -6.57
C THR A 133 13.75 -1.11 -6.91
N PHE A 134 14.94 -0.97 -6.35
CA PHE A 134 15.86 0.11 -6.66
C PHE A 134 17.30 -0.38 -6.67
N ARG A 135 18.21 0.48 -7.15
CA ARG A 135 19.64 0.20 -7.20
C ARG A 135 20.41 1.33 -6.53
N LEU A 136 21.34 0.98 -5.65
CA LEU A 136 22.31 1.92 -5.10
C LEU A 136 23.53 2.04 -6.03
N PRO A 137 24.19 3.20 -6.08
CA PRO A 137 25.45 3.34 -6.78
C PRO A 137 26.53 2.53 -6.08
N ARG A 138 27.43 1.95 -6.86
CA ARG A 138 28.66 1.35 -6.34
C ARG A 138 29.70 2.46 -6.22
N LEU A 139 30.06 2.80 -4.99
CA LEU A 139 31.12 3.76 -4.71
C LEU A 139 32.45 3.00 -4.66
N GLU A 140 33.39 3.34 -5.54
CA GLU A 140 34.77 2.89 -5.47
C GLU A 140 35.57 4.03 -4.83
N VAL A 141 35.95 3.88 -3.57
CA VAL A 141 36.80 4.87 -2.90
C VAL A 141 38.20 4.75 -3.50
N GLN A 142 38.63 5.76 -4.25
CA GLN A 142 40.02 5.92 -4.74
C GLN A 142 40.95 6.36 -3.62
#